data_AF-A0A2X3EMF3-F1
#
_entry.id   AF-A0A2X3EMF3-F1
#
_cell.length_a   1.000
_cell.length_b   1.000
_cell.length_c   1.000
_cell.angle_alpha   90.00
_cell.angle_beta   90.00
_cell.angle_gamma   90.00
#
_symmetry.space_group_name_H-M   'P 1'
#
loop_
_entity.id
_entity.type
_entity.pdbx_description
1 polymer ?
#
loop_
_entity_poly.entity_id
_entity_poly.type
_entity_poly.pdbx_seq_one_letter_code
_entity_poly.pdbx_strand_id
1 'polypeptide(L)'
;MTTSTPDIQPAVQHTAQVAIVGAGPVGLMMANYLGQMGISVLVVEKLATLIDYPRAIGIDDESLRAMQAVGLVNDVAAAYHAVARHAFSHPKRPLLCRYPADDR
;
A
#
# COMPACT_ATOMS: atom_id res chain seq x y z
N MET A 1 -20.66 -30.11 -26.12
CA MET A 1 -20.05 -28.80 -25.78
C MET A 1 -20.75 -28.29 -24.53
N THR A 2 -20.30 -28.73 -23.35
CA THR A 2 -20.97 -28.48 -22.07
C THR A 2 -20.53 -27.10 -21.55
N THR A 3 -21.42 -26.11 -21.59
CA THR A 3 -21.21 -24.84 -20.89
C THR A 3 -21.44 -25.08 -19.41
N SER A 4 -20.37 -25.19 -18.61
CA SER A 4 -20.49 -25.17 -17.16
C SER A 4 -21.01 -23.80 -16.76
N THR A 5 -22.25 -23.74 -16.27
CA THR A 5 -22.74 -22.56 -15.55
C THR A 5 -21.73 -22.24 -14.46
N PRO A 6 -21.19 -21.00 -14.38
CA PRO A 6 -20.32 -20.65 -13.26
C PRO A 6 -21.09 -20.89 -11.98
N ASP A 7 -20.45 -21.53 -11.01
CA ASP A 7 -20.99 -21.78 -9.68
C ASP A 7 -21.14 -20.43 -8.96
N ILE A 8 -22.24 -19.72 -9.23
CA ILE A 8 -22.57 -18.46 -8.56
C ILE A 8 -22.99 -18.85 -7.15
N GLN A 9 -22.05 -18.72 -6.19
CA GLN A 9 -22.43 -18.81 -4.79
C GLN A 9 -23.57 -17.82 -4.50
N PRO A 10 -24.53 -18.21 -3.62
CA PRO A 10 -25.66 -17.35 -3.29
C PRO A 10 -25.17 -15.96 -2.87
N ALA A 11 -25.81 -14.92 -3.38
CA ALA A 11 -25.41 -13.54 -3.13
C ALA A 11 -25.48 -13.25 -1.62
N VAL A 12 -24.32 -13.16 -0.98
CA VAL A 12 -24.22 -12.71 0.42
C VAL A 12 -24.53 -11.22 0.45
N GLN A 13 -25.54 -10.83 1.22
CA GLN A 13 -25.89 -9.41 1.40
C GLN A 13 -24.95 -8.79 2.43
N HIS A 14 -24.16 -7.81 2.03
CA HIS A 14 -23.34 -6.99 2.91
C HIS A 14 -23.90 -5.57 2.98
N THR A 15 -23.92 -4.99 4.18
CA THR A 15 -24.28 -3.59 4.39
C THR A 15 -23.04 -2.83 4.86
N ALA A 16 -22.69 -1.76 4.15
CA ALA A 16 -21.61 -0.85 4.51
C ALA A 16 -21.95 0.57 4.04
N GLN A 17 -21.31 1.58 4.63
CA GLN A 17 -21.46 2.96 4.18
C GLN A 17 -20.62 3.23 2.93
N VAL A 18 -19.47 2.55 2.81
CA VAL A 18 -18.55 2.67 1.68
C VAL A 18 -18.14 1.28 1.20
N ALA A 19 -18.13 1.06 -0.11
CA ALA A 19 -17.52 -0.10 -0.73
C ALA A 19 -16.24 0.30 -1.47
N ILE A 20 -15.14 -0.40 -1.21
CA ILE A 20 -13.84 -0.23 -1.86
C ILE A 20 -13.57 -1.46 -2.71
N VAL A 21 -13.33 -1.27 -4.00
CA VAL A 21 -12.98 -2.35 -4.93
C VAL A 21 -11.47 -2.34 -5.16
N GLY A 22 -10.81 -3.39 -4.67
CA GLY A 22 -9.36 -3.61 -4.73
C GLY A 22 -8.69 -3.48 -3.36
N ALA A 23 -8.05 -4.55 -2.90
CA ALA A 23 -7.21 -4.57 -1.70
C ALA A 23 -5.74 -4.26 -2.03
N GLY A 24 -5.52 -3.30 -2.93
CA GLY A 24 -4.20 -2.74 -3.18
C GLY A 24 -3.77 -1.74 -2.11
N PRO A 25 -2.55 -1.18 -2.19
CA PRO A 25 -2.05 -0.20 -1.22
C PRO A 25 -3.01 0.96 -1.00
N VAL A 26 -3.57 1.53 -2.08
CA VAL A 26 -4.53 2.64 -1.99
C VAL A 26 -5.84 2.23 -1.32
N GLY A 27 -6.41 1.08 -1.70
CA GLY A 27 -7.68 0.61 -1.15
C GLY A 27 -7.60 0.27 0.33
N LEU A 28 -6.53 -0.41 0.74
CA LEU A 28 -6.26 -0.70 2.15
C LEU A 28 -5.95 0.56 2.95
N MET A 29 -5.23 1.52 2.37
CA MET A 29 -4.98 2.80 3.02
C MET A 29 -6.27 3.58 3.29
N MET A 30 -7.14 3.66 2.27
CA MET A 30 -8.45 4.30 2.40
C MET A 30 -9.33 3.59 3.42
N ALA A 31 -9.34 2.24 3.44
CA ALA A 31 -10.09 1.47 4.43
C ALA A 31 -9.63 1.77 5.85
N ASN A 32 -8.31 1.88 6.10
CA ASN A 32 -7.76 2.23 7.40
C ASN A 32 -8.18 3.65 7.84
N TYR A 33 -8.04 4.64 6.96
CA TYR A 33 -8.47 6.02 7.27
C TYR A 33 -9.95 6.11 7.62
N LEU A 34 -10.81 5.53 6.78
CA LEU A 34 -12.26 5.56 7.00
C LEU A 34 -12.65 4.77 8.26
N GLY A 35 -11.97 3.65 8.52
CA GLY A 35 -12.16 2.87 9.75
C GLY A 35 -11.82 3.65 11.01
N GLN A 36 -10.74 4.44 11.00
CA GLN A 36 -10.40 5.33 12.12
C GLN A 36 -11.44 6.44 12.35
N MET A 37 -12.16 6.84 11.31
CA MET A 37 -13.28 7.78 11.41
C MET A 37 -14.59 7.11 11.86
N GLY A 38 -14.58 5.80 12.11
CA GLY A 38 -15.77 5.02 12.50
C GLY A 38 -16.71 4.71 11.34
N ILE A 39 -16.26 4.84 10.09
CA ILE A 39 -17.06 4.58 8.90
C ILE A 39 -17.02 3.09 8.57
N SER A 40 -18.19 2.47 8.36
CA SER A 40 -18.31 1.08 7.93
C SER A 40 -17.89 0.92 6.47
N VAL A 41 -16.84 0.14 6.23
CA VAL A 41 -16.25 -0.11 4.91
C VAL A 41 -16.30 -1.59 4.55
N LEU A 42 -16.73 -1.90 3.32
CA LEU A 42 -16.60 -3.20 2.69
C LEU A 42 -15.48 -3.15 1.65
N VAL A 43 -14.44 -3.97 1.80
CA VAL A 43 -13.37 -4.11 0.79
C VAL A 43 -13.61 -5.39 -0.01
N VAL A 44 -13.60 -5.28 -1.34
CA VAL A 44 -13.77 -6.40 -2.26
C VAL A 44 -12.50 -6.58 -3.09
N GLU A 45 -11.90 -7.76 -3.08
CA GLU A 45 -10.70 -8.10 -3.84
C GLU A 45 -10.93 -9.36 -4.67
N LYS A 46 -10.34 -9.40 -5.87
CA LYS A 46 -10.41 -10.55 -6.77
C LYS A 46 -9.50 -11.69 -6.32
N LEU A 47 -8.32 -11.37 -5.79
CA LEU A 47 -7.37 -12.36 -5.29
C LEU A 47 -7.85 -12.94 -3.95
N ALA A 48 -7.81 -14.27 -3.83
CA ALA A 48 -8.18 -14.96 -2.60
C ALA A 48 -7.17 -14.74 -1.46
N THR A 49 -5.92 -14.43 -1.82
CA THR A 49 -4.84 -14.16 -0.88
C THR A 49 -4.08 -12.91 -1.32
N LEU A 50 -3.48 -12.21 -0.36
CA LEU A 50 -2.51 -11.17 -0.67
C LEU A 50 -1.31 -11.80 -1.40
N ILE A 51 -0.73 -11.02 -2.30
CA ILE A 51 0.54 -11.38 -2.92
C ILE A 51 1.66 -11.30 -1.87
N ASP A 52 2.58 -12.25 -1.89
CA ASP A 52 3.65 -12.43 -0.91
C ASP A 52 4.99 -11.81 -1.33
N TYR A 53 5.02 -11.11 -2.47
CA TYR A 53 6.19 -10.40 -2.98
C TYR A 53 5.94 -8.90 -3.13
N PRO A 54 6.95 -8.06 -2.86
CA PRO A 54 6.83 -6.61 -2.96
C PRO A 54 6.72 -6.17 -4.43
N ARG A 55 5.69 -5.38 -4.74
CA ARG A 55 5.59 -4.65 -6.03
C ARG A 55 6.09 -3.21 -5.93
N ALA A 56 6.17 -2.65 -4.73
CA ALA A 56 6.73 -1.34 -4.46
C ALA A 56 8.23 -1.45 -4.17
N ILE A 57 9.03 -0.62 -4.85
CA ILE A 57 10.51 -0.62 -4.74
C ILE A 57 11.00 0.35 -3.66
N GLY A 58 10.18 1.34 -3.30
CA GLY A 58 10.48 2.32 -2.25
C GLY A 58 9.22 2.98 -1.72
N ILE A 59 9.37 3.64 -0.58
CA ILE A 59 8.36 4.49 0.06
C ILE A 59 9.04 5.85 0.26
N ASP A 60 8.39 6.93 -0.20
CA ASP A 60 8.85 8.29 0.03
C ASP A 60 8.33 8.86 1.36
N ASP A 61 8.81 10.04 1.74
CA ASP A 61 8.46 10.69 3.00
C ASP A 61 6.96 10.97 3.12
N GLU A 62 6.27 11.29 2.02
CA GLU A 62 4.83 11.59 2.04
C GLU A 62 4.00 10.32 2.22
N SER A 63 4.42 9.23 1.58
CA SER A 63 3.82 7.92 1.77
C SER A 63 4.04 7.43 3.21
N LEU A 64 5.21 7.67 3.80
CA LEU A 64 5.46 7.39 5.23
C LEU A 64 4.58 8.24 6.15
N ARG A 65 4.39 9.53 5.83
CA ARG A 65 3.48 10.41 6.58
C ARG A 65 2.04 9.92 6.53
N ALA A 66 1.59 9.41 5.39
CA ALA A 66 0.29 8.79 5.27
C ALA A 66 0.18 7.57 6.21
N MET A 67 1.17 6.66 6.19
CA MET A 67 1.21 5.48 7.09
C MET A 67 1.22 5.88 8.58
N GLN A 68 1.91 6.97 8.92
CA GLN A 68 1.90 7.52 10.29
C GLN A 68 0.51 7.99 10.72
N ALA A 69 -0.22 8.66 9.84
CA ALA A 69 -1.56 9.15 10.15
C ALA A 69 -2.55 8.03 10.46
N VAL A 70 -2.34 6.82 9.92
CA VAL A 70 -3.14 5.63 10.26
C VAL A 70 -2.50 4.74 11.33
N GLY A 71 -1.43 5.18 11.99
CA GLY A 71 -0.79 4.47 13.09
C GLY A 71 0.09 3.29 12.70
N LEU A 72 0.40 3.11 11.41
CA LEU A 72 1.17 1.97 10.89
C LEU A 72 2.67 2.24 10.78
N VAL A 73 3.15 3.44 11.12
CA VAL A 73 4.55 3.84 10.88
C VAL A 73 5.57 2.92 11.56
N ASN A 74 5.28 2.41 12.76
CA ASN A 74 6.22 1.55 13.49
C ASN A 74 6.35 0.17 12.82
N ASP A 75 5.23 -0.38 12.33
CA ASP A 75 5.21 -1.66 11.61
C ASP A 75 5.93 -1.54 10.27
N VAL A 76 5.73 -0.41 9.57
CA VAL A 76 6.44 -0.11 8.31
C VAL A 76 7.94 0.11 8.57
N ALA A 77 8.32 0.87 9.60
CA ALA A 77 9.74 1.09 9.93
C ALA A 77 10.48 -0.22 10.28
N ALA A 78 9.78 -1.20 10.85
CA ALA A 78 10.36 -2.52 11.12
C ALA A 78 10.56 -3.36 9.85
N ALA A 79 9.71 -3.17 8.83
CA ALA A 79 9.72 -3.95 7.59
C ALA A 79 10.59 -3.34 6.47
N TYR A 80 10.92 -2.05 6.56
CA TYR A 80 11.66 -1.32 5.52
C TYR A 80 13.03 -0.86 6.02
N HIS A 81 14.04 -0.94 5.15
CA HIS A 81 15.35 -0.35 5.41
C HIS A 81 15.44 1.05 4.80
N ALA A 82 15.84 2.04 5.60
CA ALA A 82 16.11 3.38 5.11
C ALA A 82 17.28 3.36 4.11
N VAL A 83 17.05 3.82 2.88
CA VAL A 83 18.12 3.99 1.89
C VAL A 83 18.77 5.35 2.13
N ALA A 84 19.83 5.35 2.93
CA ALA A 84 20.53 6.57 3.35
C ALA A 84 21.31 7.29 2.22
N ARG A 85 21.39 6.74 1.01
CA ARG A 85 22.29 7.29 -0.04
C ARG A 85 21.69 7.22 -1.44
N HIS A 86 21.26 8.37 -1.95
CA HIS A 86 21.12 8.61 -3.39
C HIS A 86 22.35 9.38 -3.88
N ALA A 87 23.14 8.77 -4.78
CA ALA A 87 24.28 9.41 -5.41
C ALA A 87 24.07 9.42 -6.93
N PHE A 88 23.91 10.61 -7.52
CA PHE A 88 23.95 10.78 -8.97
C PHE A 88 25.40 11.03 -9.39
N SER A 89 25.99 10.06 -10.10
CA SER A 89 27.31 10.19 -10.72
C SER A 89 27.18 10.49 -12.21
N HIS A 90 27.80 11.57 -12.69
CA HIS A 90 27.92 11.84 -14.12
C HIS A 90 29.18 11.14 -14.66
N PRO A 91 29.13 10.42 -15.80
CA PRO A 91 30.23 9.57 -16.27
C PRO A 91 31.54 10.31 -16.58
N LYS A 92 31.49 11.62 -16.86
CA LYS A 92 32.67 12.48 -17.08
C LYS A 92 32.97 13.47 -15.94
N ARG A 93 32.14 13.50 -14.88
CA ARG A 93 32.27 14.44 -13.76
C ARG A 93 31.82 13.72 -12.48
N PRO A 94 32.76 13.21 -11.66
CA PRO A 94 32.37 12.57 -10.41
C PRO A 94 31.79 13.65 -9.50
N LEU A 95 30.52 13.46 -9.12
CA LEU A 95 29.74 14.26 -8.15
C LEU A 95 29.13 15.55 -8.72
N LEU A 96 27.81 15.48 -9.01
CA LEU A 96 27.00 16.68 -9.28
C LEU A 96 26.11 17.07 -8.09
N CYS A 97 25.72 16.13 -7.22
CA CYS A 97 25.02 16.44 -5.98
C CYS A 97 25.08 15.25 -5.01
N ARG A 98 25.51 15.48 -3.77
CA ARG A 98 25.36 14.54 -2.66
C ARG A 98 24.24 15.08 -1.79
N TYR A 99 23.13 14.36 -1.68
CA TYR A 99 22.15 14.65 -0.64
C TYR A 99 22.63 13.92 0.63
N PRO A 100 22.97 14.63 1.72
CA PRO A 100 23.26 13.96 2.99
C PRO A 100 22.01 13.22 3.45
N ALA A 101 22.15 11.98 3.93
CA ALA A 101 21.11 11.40 4.76
C ALA A 101 21.02 12.26 6.02
N ASP A 102 19.88 12.90 6.24
CA ASP A 102 19.58 13.55 7.50
C ASP A 102 19.26 12.42 8.51
N ASP A 103 19.95 12.41 9.65
CA ASP A 103 19.87 11.37 10.68
C ASP A 103 18.79 11.75 11.70
N ARG A 104 17.56 11.99 11.22
CA ARG A 104 16.41 12.43 12.03
C ARG A 104 15.29 11.41 12.05
#